data_AF-A0A6L8EY81-F1
#
_entry.id   AF-A0A6L8EY81-F1
#
_cell.length_a   1.000
_cell.length_b   1.000
_cell.length_c   1.000
_cell.angle_alpha   90.00
_cell.angle_beta   90.00
_cell.angle_gamma   90.00
#
_symmetry.space_group_name_H-M   'P 1'
#
loop_
_entity.id
_entity.type
_entity.pdbx_description
1 polymer ?
#
loop_
_entity_poly.entity_id
_entity_poly.type
_entity_poly.pdbx_seq_one_letter_code
_entity_poly.pdbx_strand_id
1 'polypeptide(L)'
;MLSRDQVIEFLNDNFINTWVPNCELGRIHSLREPIAKRREREGQTFDTTHPLAQAIIKGWKTGAKKGSPVDCFVISSAFELMGRQLIHDLREDSERSESEYYLAFLKEALAGKQPGLGNIVLSSENSSQVVLDLFRTPTVGNYQDYTVIMIDATAFENGGTLTVSIEIGREEGEAAFYLFDGDTALSTEEEKPRDMLTWEWGEPGDTRQITHAFDRGQFFKLGVTGHWARDEPCINAFRAKISVAEN
;
A
#
# COMPACT_ATOMS: atom_id res chain seq x y z
N MET A 1 -5.54 -22.44 17.22
CA MET A 1 -5.65 -23.26 15.98
C MET A 1 -4.37 -23.28 15.15
N LEU A 2 -3.50 -22.25 15.22
CA LEU A 2 -2.11 -22.27 14.68
C LEU A 2 -1.15 -23.16 15.47
N SER A 3 -1.57 -23.69 16.62
CA SER A 3 -0.81 -24.56 17.51
C SER A 3 -0.96 -26.06 17.18
N ARG A 4 -1.58 -26.41 16.05
CA ARG A 4 -1.64 -27.80 15.59
C ARG A 4 -0.32 -28.15 14.93
N ASP A 5 0.32 -29.21 15.40
CA ASP A 5 1.66 -29.62 14.95
C ASP A 5 1.75 -29.74 13.42
N GLN A 6 0.71 -30.25 12.75
CA GLN A 6 0.67 -30.36 11.28
C GLN A 6 0.71 -29.00 10.55
N VAL A 7 0.12 -27.96 11.13
CA VAL A 7 0.16 -26.60 10.55
C VAL A 7 1.54 -25.99 10.79
N ILE A 8 2.13 -26.23 11.96
CA ILE A 8 3.48 -25.77 12.30
C ILE A 8 4.52 -26.46 11.41
N GLU A 9 4.44 -27.78 11.22
CA GLU A 9 5.31 -28.55 10.34
C GLU A 9 5.19 -28.07 8.89
N PHE A 10 3.97 -27.95 8.36
CA PHE A 10 3.76 -27.41 7.01
C PHE A 10 4.37 -26.01 6.87
N LEU A 11 4.18 -25.13 7.86
CA LEU A 11 4.74 -23.79 7.83
C LEU A 11 6.28 -23.81 7.89
N ASN A 12 6.88 -24.65 8.72
CA ASN A 12 8.33 -24.77 8.83
C ASN A 12 8.98 -25.40 7.58
N ASP A 13 8.27 -26.33 6.93
CA ASP A 13 8.75 -27.01 5.72
C ASP A 13 8.66 -26.12 4.47
N ASN A 14 7.73 -25.16 4.45
CA ASN A 14 7.43 -24.37 3.25
C ASN A 14 7.73 -22.87 3.40
N PHE A 15 7.91 -22.36 4.63
CA PHE A 15 8.07 -20.94 4.90
C PHE A 15 9.20 -20.67 5.90
N ILE A 16 9.92 -19.57 5.69
CA ILE A 16 10.86 -19.04 6.68
C ILE A 16 10.13 -18.01 7.54
N ASN A 17 9.76 -18.38 8.75
CA ASN A 17 9.28 -17.43 9.75
C ASN A 17 10.47 -16.72 10.39
N THR A 18 10.61 -15.42 10.14
CA THR A 18 11.69 -14.61 10.70
C THR A 18 11.14 -13.37 11.39
N TRP A 19 11.83 -12.96 12.46
CA TRP A 19 11.51 -11.75 13.22
C TRP A 19 12.58 -10.71 12.93
N VAL A 20 12.20 -9.59 12.32
CA VAL A 20 13.10 -8.46 12.10
C VAL A 20 12.72 -7.34 13.06
N PRO A 21 13.60 -6.94 13.99
CA PRO A 21 13.32 -5.82 14.88
C PRO A 21 13.11 -4.54 14.06
N ASN A 22 11.98 -3.87 14.30
CA ASN A 22 11.62 -2.61 13.63
C ASN A 22 12.74 -1.56 13.64
N CYS A 23 13.54 -1.56 14.71
CA CYS A 23 14.62 -0.61 14.91
C CYS A 23 15.82 -0.86 13.97
N GLU A 24 16.11 -2.11 13.62
CA GLU A 24 17.23 -2.48 12.73
C GLU A 24 17.04 -1.98 11.30
N LEU A 25 15.80 -1.87 10.85
CA LEU A 25 15.45 -1.34 9.53
C LEU A 25 15.14 0.17 9.55
N GLY A 26 15.49 0.88 10.62
CA GLY A 26 15.46 2.34 10.66
C GLY A 26 14.07 2.98 10.76
N ARG A 27 13.04 2.20 11.13
CA ARG A 27 11.65 2.67 11.31
C ARG A 27 11.51 3.65 12.48
N ILE A 28 12.22 3.41 13.58
CA ILE A 28 12.16 4.26 14.78
C ILE A 28 13.28 5.29 14.70
N HIS A 29 12.94 6.53 14.34
CA HIS A 29 13.93 7.61 14.14
C HIS A 29 14.85 7.83 15.34
N SER A 30 14.30 7.83 16.56
CA SER A 30 15.06 8.04 17.80
C SER A 30 16.10 6.94 18.09
N LEU A 31 15.96 5.76 17.46
CA LEU A 31 16.89 4.64 17.65
C LEU A 31 17.95 4.54 16.55
N ARG A 32 17.90 5.38 15.51
CA ARG A 32 18.87 5.32 14.40
C ARG A 32 20.30 5.55 14.87
N GLU A 33 20.54 6.63 15.62
CA GLU A 33 21.88 6.95 16.15
C GLU A 33 22.38 5.91 17.18
N PRO A 34 21.58 5.49 18.18
CA PRO A 34 21.96 4.40 19.08
C PRO A 34 22.35 3.11 18.36
N ILE A 35 21.61 2.74 17.30
CA ILE A 35 21.88 1.53 16.52
C ILE A 35 23.12 1.70 15.65
N ALA A 36 23.33 2.84 15.02
CA ALA A 36 24.55 3.12 14.27
C ALA A 36 25.79 2.98 15.17
N LYS A 37 25.77 3.60 16.36
CA LYS A 37 26.84 3.46 17.37
C LYS A 37 27.01 2.04 17.89
N ARG A 38 25.95 1.23 17.89
CA ARG A 38 26.02 -0.19 18.23
C ARG A 38 26.70 -0.99 17.13
N ARG A 39 26.35 -0.75 15.86
CA ARG A 39 26.95 -1.39 14.68
C ARG A 39 28.45 -1.10 14.56
N GLU A 40 28.86 0.14 14.82
CA GLU A 40 30.28 0.53 14.87
C GLU A 40 31.07 -0.25 15.93
N ARG A 41 30.45 -0.56 17.08
CA ARG A 41 31.08 -1.30 18.17
C ARG A 41 31.09 -2.82 17.96
N GLU A 42 30.00 -3.37 17.42
CA GLU A 42 29.79 -4.81 17.30
C GLU A 42 30.26 -5.38 15.95
N GLY A 43 30.56 -4.53 14.96
CA GLY A 43 31.02 -4.95 13.63
C GLY A 43 29.96 -5.68 12.79
N GLN A 44 28.74 -5.86 13.31
CA GLN A 44 27.61 -6.43 12.57
C GLN A 44 26.77 -5.30 11.98
N THR A 45 26.85 -5.12 10.67
CA THR A 45 25.95 -4.24 9.93
C THR A 45 24.81 -5.04 9.34
N PHE A 46 23.57 -4.74 9.73
CA PHE A 46 22.41 -5.24 9.03
C PHE A 46 22.36 -4.58 7.64
N ASP A 47 22.49 -5.39 6.58
CA ASP A 47 22.46 -4.90 5.21
C ASP A 47 21.03 -4.55 4.80
N THR A 48 20.71 -3.26 4.89
CA THR A 48 19.40 -2.76 4.45
C THR A 48 19.26 -2.76 2.93
N THR A 49 20.33 -2.96 2.16
CA THR A 49 20.29 -3.04 0.69
C THR A 49 19.89 -4.42 0.17
N HIS A 50 19.93 -5.45 1.03
CA HIS A 50 19.51 -6.80 0.68
C HIS A 50 18.04 -6.82 0.18
N PRO A 51 17.71 -7.57 -0.89
CA PRO A 51 16.35 -7.61 -1.46
C PRO A 51 15.24 -7.89 -0.45
N LEU A 52 15.44 -8.84 0.47
CA LEU A 52 14.49 -9.11 1.57
C LEU A 52 14.26 -7.88 2.46
N ALA A 53 15.31 -7.16 2.83
CA ALA A 53 15.19 -5.97 3.67
C ALA A 53 14.43 -4.86 2.92
N GLN A 54 14.71 -4.69 1.63
CA GLN A 54 13.98 -3.76 0.76
C GLN A 54 12.50 -4.15 0.62
N ALA A 55 12.17 -5.44 0.51
CA ALA A 55 10.79 -5.94 0.47
C ALA A 55 10.03 -5.61 1.77
N ILE A 56 10.66 -5.79 2.94
CA ILE A 56 10.08 -5.43 4.25
C ILE A 56 9.89 -3.91 4.37
N ILE A 57 10.90 -3.12 4.01
CA ILE A 57 10.84 -1.65 4.02
C ILE A 57 9.74 -1.15 3.08
N LYS A 58 9.66 -1.72 1.86
CA LYS A 58 8.58 -1.46 0.90
C LYS A 58 7.24 -1.78 1.55
N GLY A 59 7.12 -2.94 2.18
CA GLY A 59 5.90 -3.35 2.86
C GLY A 59 5.44 -2.40 3.96
N TRP A 60 6.34 -1.79 4.73
CA TRP A 60 5.94 -0.72 5.68
C TRP A 60 5.51 0.58 5.00
N LYS A 61 6.01 0.82 3.79
CA LYS A 61 5.74 2.02 3.01
C LYS A 61 4.50 1.91 2.11
N THR A 62 3.96 0.70 1.93
CA THR A 62 2.85 0.42 1.02
C THR A 62 1.48 0.53 1.71
N GLY A 63 0.46 0.95 0.95
CA GLY A 63 -0.96 0.92 1.33
C GLY A 63 -1.39 2.00 2.33
N ALA A 64 -2.69 1.98 2.64
CA ALA A 64 -3.39 3.02 3.39
C ALA A 64 -2.89 3.30 4.80
N LYS A 65 -2.23 2.31 5.39
CA LYS A 65 -1.69 2.40 6.75
C LYS A 65 -0.16 2.41 6.69
N LYS A 66 0.42 3.20 5.78
CA LYS A 66 1.86 3.41 5.64
C LYS A 66 2.45 3.83 7.00
N GLY A 67 3.50 3.15 7.43
CA GLY A 67 4.15 3.40 8.71
C GLY A 67 3.42 2.81 9.93
N SER A 68 2.27 2.14 9.77
CA SER A 68 1.67 1.36 10.85
C SER A 68 2.49 0.11 11.17
N PRO A 69 2.55 -0.35 12.43
CA PRO A 69 3.23 -1.59 12.77
C PRO A 69 2.62 -2.78 12.03
N VAL A 70 3.45 -3.69 11.54
CA VAL A 70 3.05 -4.88 10.78
C VAL A 70 3.29 -6.11 11.65
N ASP A 71 2.28 -6.97 11.75
CA ASP A 71 2.38 -8.28 12.41
C ASP A 71 2.99 -9.33 11.48
N CYS A 72 2.58 -9.33 10.21
CA CYS A 72 3.02 -10.34 9.26
C CYS A 72 3.24 -9.76 7.86
N PHE A 73 4.29 -10.24 7.20
CA PHE A 73 4.50 -10.08 5.76
C PHE A 73 4.51 -11.46 5.12
N VAL A 74 3.89 -11.58 3.95
CA VAL A 74 4.11 -12.72 3.06
C VAL A 74 5.04 -12.23 1.95
N ILE A 75 6.20 -12.85 1.83
CA ILE A 75 7.23 -12.49 0.86
C ILE A 75 7.62 -13.76 0.11
N SER A 76 7.66 -13.71 -1.23
CA SER A 76 8.05 -14.84 -2.07
C SER A 76 9.56 -15.14 -1.94
N SER A 77 9.98 -16.30 -2.45
CA SER A 77 11.41 -16.64 -2.56
C SER A 77 12.20 -15.70 -3.49
N ALA A 78 11.50 -14.98 -4.39
CA ALA A 78 12.06 -13.94 -5.23
C ALA A 78 12.08 -12.55 -4.55
N PHE A 79 11.76 -12.49 -3.25
CA PHE A 79 11.66 -11.25 -2.45
C PHE A 79 10.54 -10.30 -2.90
N GLU A 80 9.50 -10.84 -3.53
CA GLU A 80 8.31 -10.07 -3.87
C GLU A 80 7.38 -9.99 -2.66
N LEU A 81 6.90 -8.79 -2.34
CA LEU A 81 5.94 -8.60 -1.27
C LEU A 81 4.55 -9.05 -1.74
N MET A 82 4.04 -10.13 -1.16
CA MET A 82 2.79 -10.79 -1.55
C MET A 82 1.62 -10.50 -0.61
N GLY A 83 1.85 -9.85 0.53
CA GLY A 83 0.80 -9.52 1.48
C GLY A 83 1.36 -8.87 2.73
N ARG A 84 0.53 -8.07 3.40
CA ARG A 84 0.86 -7.41 4.66
C ARG A 84 -0.33 -7.45 5.59
N GLN A 85 -0.07 -7.82 6.84
CA GLN A 85 -1.07 -7.81 7.90
C GLN A 85 -0.63 -6.86 9.00
N LEU A 86 -1.48 -5.89 9.30
CA LEU A 86 -1.17 -4.85 10.29
C LEU A 86 -1.55 -5.27 11.70
N ILE A 87 -0.82 -4.68 12.64
CA ILE A 87 -1.15 -4.73 14.06
C ILE A 87 -2.57 -4.19 14.26
N HIS A 88 -3.42 -5.03 14.85
CA HIS A 88 -4.84 -4.78 15.17
C HIS A 88 -5.87 -4.87 14.03
N ASP A 89 -5.49 -5.12 12.78
CA ASP A 89 -6.48 -5.37 11.69
C ASP A 89 -7.21 -6.72 11.85
N LEU A 90 -6.68 -7.61 12.70
CA LEU A 90 -7.30 -8.89 13.04
C LEU A 90 -8.63 -8.79 13.81
N ARG A 91 -8.95 -7.62 14.38
CA ARG A 91 -10.01 -7.51 15.41
C ARG A 91 -11.33 -6.92 14.93
N GLU A 92 -11.38 -6.31 13.74
CA GLU A 92 -12.58 -5.56 13.33
C GLU A 92 -13.69 -6.46 12.78
N ASP A 93 -13.38 -7.67 12.32
CA ASP A 93 -14.36 -8.61 11.77
C ASP A 93 -14.74 -9.68 12.81
N SER A 94 -15.74 -9.38 13.65
CA SER A 94 -16.09 -10.17 14.85
C SER A 94 -16.63 -11.59 14.57
N GLU A 95 -16.83 -11.95 13.30
CA GLU A 95 -17.41 -13.25 12.91
C GLU A 95 -16.37 -14.36 12.72
N ARG A 96 -15.10 -14.01 12.47
CA ARG A 96 -14.03 -14.99 12.20
C ARG A 96 -13.08 -15.10 13.38
N SER A 97 -12.63 -16.31 13.66
CA SER A 97 -11.50 -16.48 14.59
C SER A 97 -10.21 -15.90 13.99
N GLU A 98 -9.30 -15.42 14.84
CA GLU A 98 -7.99 -14.90 14.42
C GLU A 98 -7.24 -15.89 13.50
N SER A 99 -7.39 -17.19 13.74
CA SER A 99 -6.80 -18.24 12.91
C SER A 99 -7.43 -18.40 11.53
N GLU A 100 -8.74 -18.22 11.40
CA GLU A 100 -9.42 -18.29 10.11
C GLU A 100 -9.06 -17.09 9.25
N TYR A 101 -8.97 -15.90 9.86
CA TYR A 101 -8.50 -14.71 9.19
C TYR A 101 -7.05 -14.88 8.70
N TYR A 102 -6.14 -15.32 9.57
CA TYR A 102 -4.75 -15.53 9.19
C TYR A 102 -4.60 -16.56 8.06
N LEU A 103 -5.37 -17.65 8.11
CA LEU A 103 -5.40 -18.63 7.02
C LEU A 103 -5.93 -18.04 5.71
N ALA A 104 -6.98 -17.21 5.77
CA ALA A 104 -7.51 -16.52 4.60
C ALA A 104 -6.46 -15.56 4.00
N PHE A 105 -5.83 -14.74 4.84
CA PHE A 105 -4.72 -13.86 4.47
C PHE A 105 -3.59 -14.62 3.75
N LEU A 106 -3.13 -15.74 4.30
CA LEU A 106 -2.10 -16.56 3.65
C LEU A 106 -2.56 -17.12 2.31
N LYS A 107 -3.78 -17.67 2.23
CA LYS A 107 -4.32 -18.21 0.98
C LYS A 107 -4.44 -17.14 -0.09
N GLU A 108 -4.89 -15.95 0.27
CA GLU A 108 -5.03 -14.83 -0.66
C GLU A 108 -3.67 -14.32 -1.14
N ALA A 109 -2.69 -14.19 -0.24
CA ALA A 109 -1.32 -13.82 -0.61
C ALA A 109 -0.70 -14.85 -1.56
N LEU A 110 -0.84 -16.15 -1.26
CA LEU A 110 -0.35 -17.24 -2.11
C LEU A 110 -1.07 -17.34 -3.46
N ALA A 111 -2.33 -16.90 -3.52
CA ALA A 111 -3.09 -16.77 -4.77
C ALA A 111 -2.73 -15.49 -5.55
N GLY A 112 -1.76 -14.68 -5.08
CA GLY A 112 -1.33 -13.45 -5.74
C GLY A 112 -2.22 -12.22 -5.48
N LYS A 113 -3.21 -12.32 -4.58
CA LYS A 113 -4.19 -11.25 -4.34
C LYS A 113 -3.66 -10.08 -3.51
N GLN A 114 -2.45 -10.17 -2.98
CA GLN A 114 -1.76 -9.07 -2.29
C GLN A 114 -2.56 -8.43 -1.12
N PRO A 115 -3.11 -9.24 -0.19
CA PRO A 115 -3.95 -8.75 0.89
C PRO A 115 -3.21 -7.76 1.80
N GLY A 116 -3.92 -6.71 2.20
CA GLY A 116 -3.43 -5.65 3.10
C GLY A 116 -2.31 -4.76 2.53
N LEU A 117 -2.02 -4.87 1.22
CA LEU A 117 -1.19 -3.91 0.48
C LEU A 117 -1.99 -2.71 -0.06
N GLY A 118 -3.30 -2.66 0.19
CA GLY A 118 -4.17 -1.59 -0.32
C GLY A 118 -4.54 -1.75 -1.80
N ASN A 119 -4.49 -2.99 -2.30
CA ASN A 119 -4.90 -3.30 -3.66
C ASN A 119 -6.41 -3.48 -3.75
N ILE A 120 -6.99 -2.94 -4.82
CA ILE A 120 -8.40 -3.07 -5.16
C ILE A 120 -8.52 -4.00 -6.34
N VAL A 121 -9.12 -5.17 -6.13
CA VAL A 121 -9.32 -6.17 -7.19
C VAL A 121 -10.75 -6.08 -7.71
N LEU A 122 -10.91 -5.60 -8.94
CA LEU A 122 -12.20 -5.44 -9.58
C LEU A 122 -12.47 -6.63 -10.51
N SER A 123 -13.68 -7.17 -10.45
CA SER A 123 -14.17 -8.21 -11.37
C SER A 123 -15.57 -7.85 -11.87
N SER A 124 -16.11 -8.59 -12.83
CA SER A 124 -17.49 -8.36 -13.29
C SER A 124 -18.51 -8.54 -12.16
N GLU A 125 -18.29 -9.47 -11.21
CA GLU A 125 -19.17 -9.62 -10.04
C GLU A 125 -18.98 -8.52 -8.99
N ASN A 126 -17.76 -7.99 -8.87
CA ASN A 126 -17.40 -6.93 -7.93
C ASN A 126 -16.70 -5.79 -8.65
N SER A 127 -17.45 -5.12 -9.54
CA SER A 127 -16.89 -4.10 -10.43
C SER A 127 -16.67 -2.76 -9.74
N SER A 128 -16.97 -2.66 -8.45
CA SER A 128 -16.71 -1.46 -7.65
C SER A 128 -16.32 -1.79 -6.22
N GLN A 129 -15.36 -1.02 -5.70
CA GLN A 129 -14.96 -1.04 -4.30
C GLN A 129 -14.73 0.38 -3.78
N VAL A 130 -14.80 0.54 -2.46
CA VAL A 130 -14.57 1.81 -1.78
C VAL A 130 -13.30 1.71 -0.93
N VAL A 131 -12.43 2.70 -1.06
CA VAL A 131 -11.25 2.89 -0.22
C VAL A 131 -11.44 4.14 0.62
N LEU A 132 -11.04 4.08 1.89
CA LEU A 132 -10.88 5.23 2.76
C LEU A 132 -9.41 5.28 3.19
N ASP A 133 -8.77 6.42 2.96
CA ASP A 133 -7.34 6.57 3.19
C ASP A 133 -6.97 8.02 3.51
N LEU A 134 -5.71 8.28 3.84
CA LEU A 134 -5.16 9.58 4.17
C LEU A 134 -4.15 10.02 3.11
N PHE A 135 -4.07 11.32 2.87
CA PHE A 135 -2.94 11.94 2.18
C PHE A 135 -2.27 12.95 3.10
N ARG A 136 -1.04 13.30 2.75
CA ARG A 136 -0.24 14.26 3.52
C ARG A 136 0.43 15.24 2.59
N THR A 137 0.57 16.48 3.03
CA THR A 137 1.48 17.42 2.38
C THR A 137 2.91 16.94 2.56
N PRO A 138 3.70 16.90 1.48
CA PRO A 138 5.11 16.56 1.60
C PRO A 138 5.86 17.51 2.53
N THR A 139 6.75 16.96 3.36
CA THR A 139 7.52 17.74 4.36
C THR A 139 8.83 18.28 3.81
N VAL A 140 9.20 17.90 2.58
CA VAL A 140 10.41 18.34 1.90
C VAL A 140 9.99 18.98 0.58
N GLY A 141 10.42 20.22 0.34
CA GLY A 141 10.09 20.96 -0.88
C GLY A 141 10.49 20.17 -2.14
N ASN A 142 9.59 20.17 -3.12
CA ASN A 142 9.70 19.43 -4.39
C ASN A 142 9.74 17.89 -4.29
N TYR A 143 9.40 17.32 -3.13
CA TYR A 143 9.25 15.87 -3.00
C TYR A 143 7.75 15.50 -2.96
N GLN A 144 7.30 14.49 -3.69
CA GLN A 144 5.93 13.96 -3.59
C GLN A 144 5.91 12.76 -2.66
N ASP A 145 5.02 12.75 -1.66
CA ASP A 145 4.80 11.61 -0.76
C ASP A 145 3.45 10.97 -1.07
N TYR A 146 3.43 10.14 -2.11
CA TYR A 146 2.19 9.49 -2.53
C TYR A 146 1.69 8.48 -1.50
N THR A 147 0.41 8.59 -1.18
CA THR A 147 -0.43 7.44 -0.86
C THR A 147 -0.79 6.75 -2.16
N VAL A 148 -0.52 5.45 -2.27
CA VAL A 148 -0.72 4.69 -3.52
C VAL A 148 -1.73 3.58 -3.30
N ILE A 149 -2.79 3.59 -4.11
CA ILE A 149 -3.77 2.52 -4.20
C ILE A 149 -3.53 1.80 -5.51
N MET A 150 -3.23 0.50 -5.45
CA MET A 150 -3.16 -0.34 -6.65
C MET A 150 -4.57 -0.78 -7.04
N ILE A 151 -4.89 -0.77 -8.32
CA ILE A 151 -6.18 -1.21 -8.85
C ILE A 151 -5.89 -2.33 -9.85
N ASP A 152 -6.31 -3.53 -9.53
CA ASP A 152 -6.30 -4.68 -10.42
C ASP A 152 -7.63 -4.73 -11.17
N ALA A 153 -7.58 -4.43 -12.47
CA ALA A 153 -8.69 -4.54 -13.40
C ALA A 153 -8.41 -5.64 -14.45
N THR A 154 -7.57 -6.62 -14.13
CA THR A 154 -7.17 -7.68 -15.08
C THR A 154 -8.32 -8.59 -15.51
N ALA A 155 -9.37 -8.71 -14.70
CA ALA A 155 -10.58 -9.46 -15.03
C ALA A 155 -11.37 -8.89 -16.22
N PHE A 156 -11.16 -7.62 -16.59
CA PHE A 156 -11.85 -6.97 -17.70
C PHE A 156 -11.09 -7.15 -19.01
N GLU A 157 -11.01 -8.40 -19.51
CA GLU A 157 -10.17 -8.79 -20.65
C GLU A 157 -10.42 -7.95 -21.92
N ASN A 158 -11.66 -7.50 -22.14
CA ASN A 158 -12.07 -6.69 -23.29
C ASN A 158 -12.01 -5.17 -23.02
N GLY A 159 -11.34 -4.78 -21.94
CA GLY A 159 -11.24 -3.39 -21.53
C GLY A 159 -12.49 -2.89 -20.81
N GLY A 160 -12.55 -1.57 -20.64
CA GLY A 160 -13.65 -0.89 -19.98
C GLY A 160 -13.31 0.57 -19.68
N THR A 161 -14.14 1.17 -18.83
CA THR A 161 -13.94 2.52 -18.32
C THR A 161 -13.76 2.47 -16.82
N LEU A 162 -12.54 2.76 -16.35
CA LEU A 162 -12.23 2.95 -14.95
C LEU A 162 -12.71 4.34 -14.51
N THR A 163 -13.47 4.38 -13.43
CA THR A 163 -13.96 5.60 -12.78
C THR A 163 -13.53 5.59 -11.32
N VAL A 164 -12.95 6.69 -10.86
CA VAL A 164 -12.61 6.95 -9.46
C VAL A 164 -13.38 8.17 -9.00
N SER A 165 -14.43 7.98 -8.21
CA SER A 165 -15.15 9.07 -7.53
C SER A 165 -14.51 9.33 -6.18
N ILE A 166 -14.12 10.57 -5.91
CA ILE A 166 -13.29 10.97 -4.77
C ILE A 166 -14.10 11.95 -3.92
N GLU A 167 -14.21 11.68 -2.63
CA GLU A 167 -14.74 12.60 -1.62
C GLU A 167 -13.58 12.99 -0.70
N ILE A 168 -13.27 14.29 -0.62
CA ILE A 168 -12.15 14.81 0.18
C ILE A 168 -12.67 15.19 1.57
N GLY A 169 -11.92 14.80 2.61
CA GLY A 169 -12.21 15.16 3.98
C GLY A 169 -12.24 16.68 4.18
N ARG A 170 -12.91 17.11 5.25
CA ARG A 170 -13.13 18.55 5.53
C ARG A 170 -12.00 19.21 6.32
N GLU A 171 -11.01 18.44 6.75
CA GLU A 171 -9.83 18.97 7.42
C GLU A 171 -8.97 19.74 6.41
N GLU A 172 -8.02 20.54 6.90
CA GLU A 172 -7.14 21.29 6.01
C GLU A 172 -6.28 20.38 5.13
N GLY A 173 -6.15 20.75 3.85
CA GLY A 173 -5.29 20.09 2.90
C GLY A 173 -5.94 19.89 1.54
N GLU A 174 -5.35 20.48 0.52
CA GLU A 174 -5.68 20.20 -0.88
C GLU A 174 -4.89 18.97 -1.34
N ALA A 175 -5.46 18.21 -2.29
CA ALA A 175 -4.84 17.01 -2.82
C ALA A 175 -4.88 16.95 -4.34
N ALA A 176 -3.81 16.40 -4.90
CA ALA A 176 -3.77 15.92 -6.27
C ALA A 176 -3.95 14.39 -6.28
N PHE A 177 -4.79 13.94 -7.20
CA PHE A 177 -5.09 12.54 -7.46
C PHE A 177 -4.64 12.22 -8.87
N TYR A 178 -3.68 11.31 -9.00
CA TYR A 178 -3.06 10.95 -10.28
C TYR A 178 -3.33 9.47 -10.57
N LEU A 179 -3.83 9.19 -11.77
CA LEU A 179 -3.95 7.83 -12.26
C LEU A 179 -2.74 7.49 -13.15
N PHE A 180 -2.12 6.35 -12.92
CA PHE A 180 -1.01 5.83 -13.70
C PHE A 180 -1.28 4.41 -14.16
N ASP A 181 -0.51 3.99 -15.16
CA ASP A 181 -0.34 2.58 -15.46
C ASP A 181 0.28 1.82 -14.27
N GLY A 182 -0.10 0.56 -14.11
CA GLY A 182 0.39 -0.31 -13.05
C GLY A 182 1.90 -0.52 -13.05
N ASP A 183 2.58 -0.37 -14.19
CA ASP A 183 4.02 -0.55 -14.31
C ASP A 183 4.80 0.78 -14.20
N THR A 184 4.13 1.92 -14.26
CA THR A 184 4.78 3.24 -14.19
C THR A 184 5.49 3.45 -12.84
N ALA A 185 6.76 3.84 -12.89
CA ALA A 185 7.50 4.28 -11.72
C ALA A 185 7.01 5.68 -11.30
N LEU A 186 6.66 5.84 -10.02
CA LEU A 186 6.18 7.13 -9.52
C LEU A 186 7.38 8.03 -9.22
N SER A 187 7.54 9.09 -10.02
CA SER A 187 8.54 10.12 -9.74
C SER A 187 8.15 10.89 -8.48
N THR A 188 9.07 11.00 -7.54
CA THR A 188 8.87 11.78 -6.32
C THR A 188 9.48 13.18 -6.41
N GLU A 189 10.18 13.52 -7.49
CA GLU A 189 10.95 14.77 -7.59
C GLU A 189 10.28 15.82 -8.50
N GLU A 190 9.18 15.44 -9.16
CA GLU A 190 8.45 16.30 -10.08
C GLU A 190 7.26 16.97 -9.38
N GLU A 191 7.07 18.26 -9.66
CA GLU A 191 5.89 19.02 -9.23
C GLU A 191 4.59 18.37 -9.74
N LYS A 192 4.62 17.95 -11.01
CA LYS A 192 3.53 17.27 -11.68
C LYS A 192 4.08 16.11 -12.51
N PRO A 193 3.65 14.87 -12.26
CA PRO A 193 4.12 13.69 -13.00
C PRO A 193 3.78 13.77 -14.48
N ARG A 194 4.74 13.41 -15.34
CA ARG A 194 4.55 13.39 -16.80
C ARG A 194 3.84 12.14 -17.31
N ASP A 195 4.08 11.00 -16.66
CA ASP A 195 3.62 9.68 -17.12
C ASP A 195 2.24 9.29 -16.56
N MET A 196 1.47 10.26 -16.08
CA MET A 196 0.09 10.04 -15.62
C MET A 196 -0.86 9.85 -16.81
N LEU A 197 -1.83 8.97 -16.65
CA LEU A 197 -2.91 8.74 -17.60
C LEU A 197 -3.93 9.88 -17.55
N THR A 198 -4.26 10.32 -16.34
CA THR A 198 -5.20 11.42 -16.05
C THR A 198 -5.06 11.80 -14.58
N TRP A 199 -5.62 12.96 -14.19
CA TRP A 199 -5.49 13.47 -12.83
C TRP A 199 -6.60 14.45 -12.50
N GLU A 200 -6.80 14.68 -11.21
CA GLU A 200 -7.70 15.70 -10.68
C GLU A 200 -7.09 16.40 -9.47
N TRP A 201 -7.54 17.64 -9.26
CA TRP A 201 -7.23 18.44 -8.07
C TRP A 201 -8.50 18.61 -7.24
N GLY A 202 -8.38 18.61 -5.92
CA GLY A 202 -9.49 18.94 -5.06
C GLY A 202 -9.10 19.60 -3.75
N GLU A 203 -10.05 20.36 -3.24
CA GLU A 203 -9.98 21.10 -1.98
C GLU A 203 -10.74 20.35 -0.87
N PRO A 204 -10.52 20.69 0.41
CA PRO A 204 -11.28 20.12 1.51
C PRO A 204 -12.79 20.16 1.29
N GLY A 205 -13.45 19.01 1.45
CA GLY A 205 -14.90 18.87 1.28
C GLY A 205 -15.39 18.72 -0.16
N ASP A 206 -14.50 18.76 -1.16
CA ASP A 206 -14.86 18.53 -2.55
C ASP A 206 -15.27 17.08 -2.85
N THR A 207 -16.09 16.94 -3.89
CA THR A 207 -16.27 15.68 -4.61
C THR A 207 -15.68 15.81 -6.02
N ARG A 208 -14.75 14.94 -6.38
CA ARG A 208 -14.04 14.92 -7.67
C ARG A 208 -14.20 13.57 -8.36
N GLN A 209 -13.87 13.51 -9.65
CA GLN A 209 -13.98 12.26 -10.41
C GLN A 209 -12.88 12.18 -11.47
N ILE A 210 -12.20 11.04 -11.51
CA ILE A 210 -11.27 10.67 -12.58
C ILE A 210 -11.90 9.56 -13.41
N THR A 211 -11.82 9.67 -14.74
CA THR A 211 -12.29 8.64 -15.67
C THR A 211 -11.21 8.31 -16.70
N HIS A 212 -11.00 7.02 -16.97
CA HIS A 212 -10.02 6.54 -17.94
C HIS A 212 -10.53 5.30 -18.66
N ALA A 213 -10.58 5.35 -19.99
CA ALA A 213 -10.90 4.19 -20.83
C ALA A 213 -9.64 3.36 -21.08
N PHE A 214 -9.79 2.04 -21.12
CA PHE A 214 -8.71 1.10 -21.38
C PHE A 214 -9.20 -0.07 -22.24
N ASP A 215 -8.31 -0.63 -23.06
CA ASP A 215 -8.68 -1.61 -24.10
C ASP A 215 -8.57 -3.07 -23.64
N ARG A 216 -7.87 -3.34 -22.53
CA ARG A 216 -7.68 -4.69 -21.98
C ARG A 216 -7.45 -4.66 -20.48
N GLY A 217 -7.75 -5.76 -19.81
CA GLY A 217 -7.52 -5.91 -18.38
C GLY A 217 -6.05 -5.65 -18.02
N GLN A 218 -5.83 -4.79 -17.03
CA GLN A 218 -4.50 -4.38 -16.59
C GLN A 218 -4.53 -3.83 -15.16
N PHE A 219 -3.34 -3.53 -14.63
CA PHE A 219 -3.21 -2.85 -13.34
C PHE A 219 -3.13 -1.34 -13.53
N PHE A 220 -3.64 -0.59 -12.55
CA PHE A 220 -3.49 0.85 -12.44
C PHE A 220 -2.96 1.22 -11.06
N LYS A 221 -2.43 2.44 -10.95
CA LYS A 221 -2.08 3.08 -9.68
C LYS A 221 -2.84 4.37 -9.54
N LEU A 222 -3.52 4.56 -8.42
CA LEU A 222 -4.00 5.87 -7.98
C LEU A 222 -3.02 6.41 -6.94
N GLY A 223 -2.22 7.40 -7.34
CA GLY A 223 -1.33 8.14 -6.45
C GLY A 223 -2.01 9.40 -5.93
N VAL A 224 -1.99 9.59 -4.61
CA VAL A 224 -2.60 10.75 -3.94
C VAL A 224 -1.54 11.46 -3.12
N THR A 225 -1.42 12.78 -3.26
CA THR A 225 -0.42 13.60 -2.57
C THR A 225 -1.02 14.95 -2.19
N GLY A 226 -0.62 15.51 -1.05
CA GLY A 226 -1.04 16.85 -0.64
C GLY A 226 -0.33 17.95 -1.39
N HIS A 227 -0.88 19.17 -1.35
CA HIS A 227 -0.28 20.34 -1.98
C HIS A 227 1.08 20.71 -1.35
N TRP A 228 2.15 20.51 -2.10
CA TRP A 228 3.55 20.72 -1.68
C TRP A 228 3.94 22.19 -1.42
N ALA A 229 3.19 23.17 -1.95
CA ALA A 229 3.53 24.59 -1.81
C ALA A 229 3.00 25.24 -0.52
N ARG A 230 2.47 24.45 0.42
CA ARG A 230 2.04 24.95 1.74
C ARG A 230 3.20 25.03 2.71
N ASP A 231 3.22 26.09 3.51
CA ASP A 231 4.21 26.31 4.56
C ASP A 231 4.03 25.35 5.75
N GLU A 232 2.82 24.83 5.97
CA GLU A 232 2.50 23.93 7.08
C GLU A 232 2.10 22.52 6.60
N PRO A 233 2.68 21.45 7.19
CA PRO A 233 2.33 20.08 6.84
C PRO A 233 0.92 19.75 7.35
N CYS A 234 0.05 19.29 6.47
CA CYS A 234 -1.30 18.85 6.82
C CYS A 234 -1.52 17.38 6.47
N ILE A 235 -2.50 16.77 7.13
CA ILE A 235 -2.97 15.42 6.90
C ILE A 235 -4.49 15.49 6.78
N ASN A 236 -5.04 14.93 5.72
CA ASN A 236 -6.48 14.87 5.53
C ASN A 236 -6.86 13.50 4.93
N ALA A 237 -8.12 13.14 5.07
CA ALA A 237 -8.67 11.90 4.57
C ALA A 237 -9.28 12.07 3.18
N PHE A 238 -9.42 10.96 2.46
CA PHE A 238 -10.25 10.88 1.27
C PHE A 238 -10.95 9.53 1.23
N ARG A 239 -12.14 9.52 0.64
CA ARG A 239 -12.89 8.31 0.31
C ARG A 239 -12.97 8.21 -1.20
N ALA A 240 -12.44 7.14 -1.77
CA ALA A 240 -12.47 6.87 -3.20
C ALA A 240 -13.36 5.66 -3.49
N LYS A 241 -14.43 5.86 -4.26
CA LYS A 241 -15.17 4.76 -4.91
C LYS A 241 -14.56 4.52 -6.27
N ILE A 242 -13.99 3.34 -6.45
CA ILE A 242 -13.33 2.90 -7.67
C ILE A 242 -14.26 1.91 -8.35
N SER A 243 -14.51 2.07 -9.64
CA SER A 243 -15.37 1.18 -10.41
C SER A 243 -14.97 1.04 -11.85
N VAL A 244 -15.24 -0.10 -12.46
CA VAL A 244 -15.11 -0.33 -13.90
C VAL A 244 -16.48 -0.60 -14.50
N ALA A 245 -16.77 0.06 -15.62
CA ALA A 245 -17.85 -0.32 -16.52
C ALA A 245 -17.25 -1.04 -17.74
N GLU A 246 -17.75 -2.22 -18.06
CA GLU A 246 -17.37 -2.96 -19.27
C GLU A 246 -17.82 -2.21 -20.53
N ASN A 247 -17.05 -2.37 -21.61
CA ASN A 247 -17.37 -1.83 -22.94
C ASN A 247 -18.52 -2.59 -23.61
#